data_AF-A0A3B9X4Y2-F1
#
_entry.id   AF-A0A3B9X4Y2-F1
#
_cell.length_a   1.000
_cell.length_b   1.000
_cell.length_c   1.000
_cell.angle_alpha   90.00
_cell.angle_beta   90.00
_cell.angle_gamma   90.00
#
_symmetry.space_group_name_H-M   'P 1'
#
loop_
_entity.id
_entity.type
_entity.pdbx_description
1 polymer ?
#
loop_
_entity_poly.entity_id
_entity_poly.type
_entity_poly.pdbx_seq_one_letter_code
_entity_poly.pdbx_strand_id
1 'polypeptide(L)' 'MASENQELRDAGLKVTLPRVKILQILENSATKHLSAEDVYKALIEADEDVGLATVYRVLTQFETAG' A
#
# COMPACT_ATOMS: atom_id res chain seq x y z
N MET A 1 12.04 5.03 0.57
CA MET A 1 11.16 6.08 1.14
C MET A 1 10.98 7.31 0.24
N ALA A 2 12.04 7.87 -0.35
CA ALA A 2 11.88 9.05 -1.22
C ALA A 2 11.25 8.71 -2.58
N SER A 3 11.46 7.49 -3.10
CA SER A 3 10.90 7.02 -4.37
C SER A 3 9.40 6.76 -4.28
N GLU A 4 8.95 6.02 -3.26
CA GLU A 4 7.53 5.69 -3.04
C GLU A 4 6.69 6.96 -2.85
N ASN A 5 7.24 7.95 -2.15
CA ASN A 5 6.60 9.25 -1.99
C ASN A 5 6.47 10.01 -3.32
N GLN A 6 7.47 9.89 -4.20
CA GLN A 6 7.45 10.52 -5.52
C GLN A 6 6.45 9.80 -6.43
N GLU A 7 6.44 8.48 -6.45
CA GLU A 7 5.49 7.67 -7.23
C GLU A 7 4.04 7.97 -6.86
N LEU A 8 3.74 8.08 -5.56
CA LEU A 8 2.41 8.49 -5.10
C LEU A 8 2.05 9.90 -5.59
N ARG A 9 2.99 10.84 -5.60
CA ARG A 9 2.75 12.21 -6.10
C ARG A 9 2.53 12.22 -7.61
N ASP A 10 3.32 11.46 -8.35
CA ASP A 10 3.23 11.34 -9.80
C ASP A 10 1.90 10.71 -10.22
N ALA A 11 1.38 9.77 -9.41
CA ALA A 11 0.05 9.20 -9.55
C ALA A 11 -1.09 10.11 -9.04
N GLY A 12 -0.80 11.35 -8.61
CA GLY A 12 -1.80 12.29 -8.09
C GLY A 12 -2.38 11.93 -6.71
N LEU A 13 -1.78 10.98 -6.01
CA LEU A 13 -2.21 10.53 -4.70
C LEU A 13 -1.50 11.32 -3.60
N LYS A 14 -2.29 11.85 -2.65
CA LYS A 14 -1.72 12.44 -1.43
C LYS A 14 -0.85 11.40 -0.71
N VAL A 15 0.38 11.77 -0.37
CA VAL A 15 1.26 10.92 0.44
C VAL A 15 0.68 10.76 1.85
N THR A 16 0.38 9.53 2.23
CA THR A 16 -0.07 9.16 3.57
C THR A 16 0.64 7.89 4.01
N LEU A 17 0.82 7.70 5.32
CA LEU A 17 1.52 6.52 5.85
C LEU A 17 0.92 5.19 5.36
N PRO A 18 -0.42 4.97 5.37
CA PRO A 18 -0.98 3.73 4.86
C PRO A 18 -0.66 3.46 3.39
N ARG A 19 -0.65 4.50 2.54
CA ARG A 19 -0.33 4.35 1.11
C ARG A 19 1.13 3.95 0.92
N VAL A 20 2.04 4.62 1.62
CA VAL A 20 3.48 4.30 1.54
C VAL A 20 3.74 2.87 2.00
N LYS A 21 3.16 2.46 3.13
CA LYS A 21 3.35 1.11 3.67
C LYS A 21 2.79 0.02 2.77
N ILE A 22 1.58 0.22 2.24
CA ILE A 22 0.97 -0.73 1.30
C ILE A 22 1.80 -0.83 0.02
N LEU A 23 2.25 0.30 -0.54
CA LEU A 23 3.11 0.29 -1.73
C LEU A 23 4.42 -0.47 -1.47
N GLN A 24 5.07 -0.21 -0.34
CA GLN A 24 6.28 -0.95 0.07
C GLN A 24 6.04 -2.46 0.21
N ILE A 25 4.90 -2.89 0.75
CA ILE A 25 4.56 -4.31 0.86
C ILE A 25 4.42 -4.93 -0.53
N LEU A 26 3.76 -4.25 -1.46
CA LEU A 26 3.57 -4.72 -2.82
C LEU A 26 4.90 -4.83 -3.58
N GLU A 27 5.79 -3.86 -3.44
CA GLU A 27 7.11 -3.84 -4.11
C GLU A 27 8.08 -4.88 -3.55
N ASN A 28 8.06 -5.10 -2.23
CA ASN A 28 8.99 -6.01 -1.55
C ASN A 28 8.48 -7.45 -1.45
N SER A 29 7.25 -7.71 -1.90
CA SER A 29 6.69 -9.06 -1.89
C SER A 29 7.45 -9.99 -2.82
N ALA A 30 7.85 -11.17 -2.30
CA ALA A 30 8.43 -12.23 -3.12
C ALA A 30 7.42 -12.79 -4.15
N THR A 31 6.12 -12.68 -3.86
CA THR A 31 5.04 -13.04 -4.79
C THR A 31 4.50 -11.80 -5.49
N LYS A 32 4.28 -11.87 -6.81
CA LYS A 32 3.75 -10.75 -7.61
C LYS A 32 2.27 -10.44 -7.34
N HIS A 33 1.57 -11.31 -6.62
CA HIS A 33 0.13 -11.21 -6.38
C HIS A 33 -0.14 -11.44 -4.90
N LEU A 34 -0.64 -10.41 -4.24
CA LEU A 34 -1.12 -10.45 -2.86
C LEU A 34 -2.61 -10.14 -2.85
N SER A 35 -3.37 -10.86 -2.03
CA SER A 35 -4.74 -10.44 -1.71
C SER A 35 -4.72 -9.23 -0.77
N ALA A 36 -5.85 -8.53 -0.63
CA ALA A 36 -5.98 -7.45 0.35
C ALA A 36 -5.76 -7.96 1.79
N GLU A 37 -6.18 -9.19 2.06
CA GLU A 37 -5.99 -9.88 3.33
C GLU A 37 -4.52 -10.21 3.59
N ASP A 38 -3.75 -10.55 2.56
CA ASP A 38 -2.30 -10.79 2.72
C ASP A 38 -1.56 -9.48 3.02
N VAL A 39 -1.90 -8.39 2.33
CA VAL A 39 -1.37 -7.05 2.63
C VAL A 39 -1.74 -6.63 4.06
N TYR A 40 -2.98 -6.88 4.48
CA TYR A 40 -3.42 -6.59 5.84
C TYR A 40 -2.65 -7.39 6.88
N LYS A 41 -2.42 -8.69 6.67
CA LYS A 41 -1.58 -9.51 7.56
C LYS A 41 -0.16 -8.97 7.67
N ALA A 42 0.46 -8.60 6.55
CA ALA A 42 1.81 -8.03 6.54
C ALA A 42 1.88 -6.71 7.32
N LEU A 43 0.83 -5.87 7.30
CA LEU A 43 0.74 -4.66 8.11
C LEU A 43 0.68 -4.98 9.61
N ILE A 44 -0.12 -5.98 10.01
CA ILE A 44 -0.18 -6.42 11.42
C ILE A 44 1.17 -6.95 11.89
N GLU A 45 1.84 -7.76 11.07
CA GLU A 45 3.17 -8.31 11.38
C GLU A 45 4.23 -7.21 11.53
N ALA A 46 4.04 -6.08 10.85
CA ALA A 46 4.88 -4.89 10.96
C ALA A 46 4.44 -3.91 12.09
N ASP A 47 3.47 -4.29 12.94
CA ASP A 47 2.91 -3.45 14.01
C ASP A 47 2.30 -2.12 13.51
N GLU A 48 1.75 -2.13 12.28
CA GLU A 48 1.10 -0.96 11.68
C GLU A 48 -0.39 -0.91 11.99
N ASP A 49 -0.87 0.21 12.53
CA ASP A 49 -2.31 0.44 12.80
C ASP A 49 -3.07 0.85 11.53
N VAL A 50 -3.30 -0.13 10.66
CA VAL A 50 -4.04 0.05 9.40
C VAL A 50 -5.10 -1.04 9.27
N GLY A 51 -6.36 -0.66 9.43
CA GLY A 51 -7.49 -1.59 9.30
C GLY A 51 -7.72 -2.09 7.87
N LEU A 52 -8.27 -3.31 7.73
CA LEU A 52 -8.54 -3.98 6.45
C LEU A 52 -9.36 -3.12 5.46
N ALA A 53 -10.37 -2.38 5.93
CA ALA A 53 -11.15 -1.49 5.07
C ALA A 53 -10.31 -0.38 4.43
N THR A 54 -9.29 0.13 5.15
CA THR A 54 -8.33 1.09 4.60
C THR A 54 -7.44 0.44 3.56
N VAL A 55 -7.04 -0.83 3.75
CA VAL A 55 -6.26 -1.58 2.77
C VAL A 55 -7.03 -1.68 1.45
N TYR A 56 -8.28 -2.17 1.47
CA TYR A 56 -9.11 -2.23 0.26
C TYR A 56 -9.23 -0.86 -0.43
N ARG A 57 -9.56 0.20 0.32
CA ARG A 57 -9.70 1.54 -0.25
C ARG A 57 -8.41 2.01 -0.91
N VAL A 58 -7.25 1.76 -0.30
CA VAL A 58 -5.96 2.14 -0.88
C VAL A 58 -5.66 1.32 -2.14
N LEU A 59 -5.89 0.00 -2.12
CA LEU A 59 -5.68 -0.84 -3.29
C LEU A 59 -6.56 -0.43 -4.47
N THR A 60 -7.85 -0.15 -4.24
CA THR A 60 -8.74 0.40 -5.29
C THR A 60 -8.25 1.76 -5.81
N GLN A 61 -7.71 2.61 -4.94
CA GLN A 61 -7.15 3.89 -5.36
C GLN A 61 -5.87 3.73 -6.19
N PHE A 62 -5.04 2.73 -5.87
CA PHE A 62 -3.85 2.40 -6.67
C PHE A 62 -4.25 1.87 -8.04
N GLU A 63 -5.21 0.97 -8.11
CA GLU A 63 -5.77 0.47 -9.38
C GLU A 63 -6.31 1.62 -10.25
N THR A 64 -7.04 2.58 -9.67
CA THR A 64 -7.63 3.70 -10.43
C THR A 64 -6.58 4.71 -10.90
N ALA A 65 -5.42 4.81 -10.24
CA ALA A 65 -4.39 5.80 -10.54
C ALA A 65 -3.31 5.30 -11.52
N GLY A 66 -3.28 4.00 -11.80
CA GLY A 66 -2.42 3.36 -12.82
C GLY A 66 -3.14 3.20 -14.15
#